data_AF-A0AAW1LVD8-F1
#
_entry.id   AF-A0AAW1LVD8-F1
#
_cell.length_a   1.000
_cell.length_b   1.000
_cell.length_c   1.000
_cell.angle_alpha   90.00
_cell.angle_beta   90.00
_cell.angle_gamma   90.00
#
_symmetry.space_group_name_H-M   'P 1'
#
loop_
_entity.id
_entity.type
_entity.pdbx_description
1 polymer ?
#
loop_
_entity_poly.entity_id
_entity_poly.type
_entity_poly.pdbx_seq_one_letter_code
_entity_poly.pdbx_strand_id
1 'polypeptide(L)'
;MESYVTSILTTSQEIAAVGKPLDDELVATLLLRGLTSEYQPMKLALENSGVEITTDYIKTKLLQEEYNPRGKQFKAHVTYVIEKVTRLRIASGIQIDQTFTRP
;
A
#
# COMPACT_ATOMS: atom_id res chain seq x y z
N MET A 1 -6.59 9.58 5.69
CA MET A 1 -6.86 8.13 5.81
C MET A 1 -7.90 7.88 6.87
N GLU A 2 -7.80 8.54 8.03
CA GLU A 2 -8.75 8.40 9.15
C GLU A 2 -10.24 8.48 8.74
N SER A 3 -10.65 9.51 7.99
CA SER A 3 -12.04 9.64 7.52
C SER A 3 -12.52 8.47 6.65
N TYR A 4 -11.65 7.88 5.85
CA TYR A 4 -11.98 6.73 4.99
C TYR A 4 -12.20 5.47 5.84
N VAL A 5 -11.27 5.21 6.77
CA VAL A 5 -11.36 4.09 7.71
C VAL A 5 -12.65 4.19 8.54
N THR A 6 -12.92 5.37 9.11
CA THR A 6 -14.13 5.60 9.89
C THR A 6 -15.40 5.35 9.08
N SER A 7 -15.46 5.84 7.84
CA SER A 7 -16.64 5.64 6.98
C SER A 7 -16.95 4.16 6.75
N ILE A 8 -15.93 3.35 6.45
CA ILE A 8 -16.11 1.90 6.25
C ILE A 8 -16.54 1.21 7.55
N LEU A 9 -15.92 1.55 8.69
CA LEU A 9 -16.26 0.94 9.97
C LEU A 9 -17.69 1.30 10.42
N THR A 10 -18.08 2.56 10.30
CA THR A 10 -19.45 3.00 10.60
C THR A 10 -20.45 2.29 9.70
N THR A 11 -20.16 2.17 8.40
CA THR A 11 -21.02 1.44 7.47
C THR A 11 -21.17 -0.03 7.86
N SER A 12 -20.06 -0.70 8.25
CA SER A 12 -20.10 -2.08 8.74
C SER A 12 -20.97 -2.22 10.00
N GLN A 13 -20.87 -1.27 10.93
CA GLN A 13 -21.69 -1.24 12.14
C GLN A 13 -23.17 -1.02 11.84
N GLU A 14 -23.50 -0.14 10.89
CA GLU A 14 -24.88 0.10 10.45
C GLU A 14 -25.49 -1.16 9.82
N ILE A 15 -24.74 -1.86 8.96
CA ILE A 15 -25.19 -3.13 8.35
C ILE A 15 -25.40 -4.21 9.43
N ALA A 16 -24.51 -4.28 10.43
CA ALA A 16 -24.68 -5.16 11.59
C ALA A 16 -25.94 -4.82 12.39
N ALA A 17 -26.28 -3.53 12.55
CA ALA A 17 -27.49 -3.09 13.25
C ALA A 17 -28.79 -3.53 12.55
N VAL A 18 -28.78 -3.78 11.24
CA VAL A 18 -29.92 -4.33 10.47
C VAL A 18 -29.94 -5.87 10.50
N GLY A 19 -29.10 -6.50 11.32
CA GLY A 19 -29.04 -7.96 11.51
C GLY A 19 -28.21 -8.69 10.47
N LYS A 20 -27.33 -7.98 9.74
CA LYS A 20 -26.44 -8.56 8.73
C LYS A 20 -24.97 -8.21 9.02
N PRO A 21 -24.37 -8.73 10.10
CA PRO A 21 -22.97 -8.42 10.40
C PRO A 21 -22.07 -8.89 9.26
N LEU A 22 -21.09 -8.05 8.90
CA LEU A 22 -20.01 -8.45 8.01
C LEU A 22 -18.95 -9.20 8.82
N ASP A 23 -18.36 -10.22 8.21
CA ASP A 23 -17.22 -10.91 8.79
C ASP A 23 -15.98 -10.01 8.85
N ASP A 24 -15.11 -10.24 9.82
CA ASP A 24 -13.94 -9.37 10.05
C ASP A 24 -13.00 -9.36 8.84
N GLU A 25 -12.79 -10.52 8.21
CA GLU A 25 -11.96 -10.65 7.01
C GLU A 25 -12.56 -9.85 5.84
N LEU A 26 -13.89 -9.84 5.71
CA LEU A 26 -14.58 -9.06 4.68
C LEU A 26 -14.41 -7.55 4.90
N VAL A 27 -14.54 -7.08 6.14
CA VAL A 27 -14.35 -5.66 6.47
C VAL A 27 -12.91 -5.24 6.23
N ALA A 28 -11.94 -6.06 6.63
CA ALA A 28 -10.52 -5.85 6.36
C ALA A 28 -10.21 -5.82 4.86
N THR A 29 -10.83 -6.71 4.08
CA THR A 29 -10.70 -6.75 2.62
C THR A 29 -11.30 -5.49 1.97
N LEU A 30 -12.44 -5.00 2.45
CA LEU A 30 -13.04 -3.75 1.98
C LEU A 30 -12.12 -2.55 2.25
N LEU A 31 -11.53 -2.48 3.44
CA LEU A 31 -10.53 -1.45 3.78
C LEU A 31 -9.36 -1.47 2.78
N LEU A 32 -8.83 -2.64 2.43
CA LEU A 32 -7.73 -2.80 1.48
C LEU A 32 -8.12 -2.49 0.03
N ARG A 33 -9.32 -2.87 -0.40
CA ARG A 33 -9.75 -2.74 -1.79
C ARG A 33 -9.98 -1.30 -2.22
N GLY A 34 -10.48 -0.44 -1.33
CA GLY A 34 -10.71 0.97 -1.64
C GLY A 34 -9.46 1.86 -1.61
N LEU A 35 -8.26 1.28 -1.41
CA LEU A 35 -7.00 2.03 -1.42
C LEU A 35 -6.49 2.30 -2.84
N THR A 36 -5.93 3.50 -3.03
CA THR A 36 -5.18 3.93 -4.22
C THR A 36 -3.92 3.09 -4.45
N SER A 37 -3.35 3.14 -5.66
CA SER A 37 -2.16 2.36 -6.05
C SER A 37 -0.90 2.66 -5.23
N GLU A 38 -0.86 3.78 -4.51
CA GLU A 38 0.25 4.13 -3.63
C GLU A 38 0.43 3.15 -2.45
N TYR A 39 -0.64 2.45 -2.06
CA TYR A 39 -0.68 1.43 -1.00
C TYR A 39 -0.32 0.02 -1.49
N GLN A 40 0.05 -0.15 -2.77
CA GLN A 40 0.43 -1.46 -3.31
C GLN A 40 1.59 -2.14 -2.54
N PRO A 41 2.66 -1.43 -2.10
CA PRO A 41 3.72 -2.05 -1.31
C PRO A 41 3.22 -2.63 0.01
N MET A 42 2.23 -2.00 0.63
CA MET A 42 1.60 -2.47 1.85
C MET A 42 0.81 -3.75 1.60
N LYS A 43 0.02 -3.83 0.51
CA LYS A 43 -0.72 -5.05 0.13
C LYS A 43 0.22 -6.22 -0.13
N LEU A 44 1.29 -6.01 -0.89
CA LEU A 44 2.32 -7.03 -1.14
C LEU A 44 3.04 -7.47 0.13
N ALA A 45 3.32 -6.53 1.05
CA ALA A 45 3.94 -6.85 2.34
C ALA A 45 3.00 -7.71 3.20
N LEU A 46 1.69 -7.40 3.21
CA LEU A 46 0.68 -8.18 3.91
C LEU A 46 0.58 -9.61 3.35
N GLU A 47 0.47 -9.74 2.03
CA GLU A 47 0.42 -11.04 1.33
C GLU A 47 1.61 -11.94 1.67
N ASN A 48 2.82 -11.37 1.73
CA ASN A 48 4.04 -12.13 2.04
C ASN A 48 4.31 -12.29 3.55
N SER A 49 3.57 -11.60 4.42
CA SER A 49 3.81 -11.63 5.87
C SER A 49 3.25 -12.86 6.57
N GLY A 50 2.28 -13.55 5.96
CA GLY A 50 1.54 -14.65 6.61
C GLY A 50 0.74 -14.23 7.84
N VAL A 51 0.58 -12.92 8.08
CA VAL A 51 -0.22 -12.37 9.18
C VAL A 51 -1.69 -12.49 8.83
N GLU A 52 -2.50 -12.89 9.82
CA GLU A 52 -3.95 -12.92 9.70
C GLU A 52 -4.50 -11.53 9.40
N ILE A 53 -5.33 -11.43 8.36
CA ILE A 53 -5.92 -10.17 7.92
C ILE A 53 -7.15 -9.89 8.77
N THR A 54 -6.99 -9.02 9.76
CA THR A 54 -8.08 -8.55 10.63
C THR A 54 -8.35 -7.06 10.44
N THR A 55 -9.59 -6.64 10.74
CA THR A 55 -9.98 -5.23 10.59
C THR A 55 -9.09 -4.30 11.43
N ASP A 56 -8.80 -4.69 12.67
CA ASP A 56 -7.98 -3.90 13.59
C ASP A 56 -6.53 -3.78 13.13
N TYR A 57 -5.96 -4.88 12.61
CA TYR A 57 -4.61 -4.88 12.07
C TYR A 57 -4.48 -3.96 10.85
N ILE A 58 -5.40 -4.07 9.89
CA ILE A 58 -5.40 -3.23 8.69
C ILE A 58 -5.63 -1.76 9.06
N LYS A 59 -6.61 -1.47 9.91
CA LYS A 59 -6.86 -0.13 10.45
C LYS A 59 -5.59 0.49 11.02
N THR A 60 -4.94 -0.21 11.94
CA THR A 60 -3.74 0.27 12.62
C THR A 60 -2.62 0.57 11.62
N LYS A 61 -2.41 -0.32 10.65
CA LYS A 61 -1.38 -0.13 9.62
C LYS A 61 -1.70 1.05 8.70
N LEU A 62 -2.95 1.25 8.31
CA LEU A 62 -3.37 2.38 7.48
C LEU A 62 -3.17 3.73 8.19
N LEU A 63 -3.52 3.81 9.47
CA LEU A 63 -3.34 5.03 10.27
C LEU A 63 -1.86 5.32 10.52
N GLN A 64 -1.03 4.29 10.75
CA GLN A 64 0.42 4.44 10.86
C GLN A 64 1.06 4.97 9.57
N GLU A 65 0.60 4.53 8.41
CA GLU A 65 1.13 4.98 7.11
C GLU A 65 0.81 6.46 6.84
N GLU A 66 -0.36 6.96 7.30
CA GLU A 66 -0.68 8.40 7.26
C GLU A 66 0.26 9.21 8.16
N TYR A 67 0.66 8.65 9.31
CA TYR A 67 1.50 9.32 10.30
C TYR A 67 3.01 9.09 10.12
N ASN A 68 3.44 8.34 9.10
CA ASN A 68 4.85 8.07 8.79
C ASN A 68 5.35 8.89 7.58
N PRO A 69 5.61 10.20 7.74
CA PRO A 69 6.10 11.03 6.64
C PRO A 69 7.46 10.56 6.13
N ARG A 70 8.31 9.95 6.97
CA ARG A 70 9.69 9.55 6.60
C ARG A 70 9.72 8.48 5.50
N GLY A 71 8.77 7.54 5.52
CA GLY A 71 8.63 6.53 4.48
C GLY A 71 8.20 7.13 3.13
N LYS A 72 7.25 8.08 3.15
CA LYS A 72 6.80 8.80 1.95
C LYS A 72 7.92 9.67 1.34
N GLN A 73 8.69 10.38 2.16
CA GLN A 73 9.77 11.25 1.65
C GLN A 73 10.92 10.43 1.05
N PHE A 74 11.29 9.31 1.68
CA PHE A 74 12.33 8.43 1.16
C PHE A 74 11.91 7.78 -0.16
N LYS A 75 10.69 7.25 -0.26
CA LYS A 75 10.15 6.66 -1.51
C LYS A 75 10.09 7.70 -2.64
N ALA A 76 9.55 8.89 -2.37
CA ALA A 76 9.47 9.97 -3.35
C ALA A 76 10.86 10.40 -3.84
N HIS A 77 11.83 10.51 -2.93
CA HIS A 77 13.20 10.86 -3.29
C HIS A 77 13.88 9.77 -4.14
N VAL A 78 13.75 8.50 -3.76
CA VAL A 78 14.31 7.37 -4.52
C VAL A 78 13.67 7.27 -5.91
N THR A 79 12.35 7.39 -6.02
CA THR A 79 11.65 7.42 -7.31
C THR A 79 12.12 8.57 -8.18
N TYR A 80 12.21 9.79 -7.63
CA TYR A 80 12.73 10.95 -8.36
C TYR A 80 14.16 10.73 -8.85
N VAL A 81 15.06 10.19 -8.02
CA VAL A 81 16.44 9.91 -8.40
C VAL A 81 16.49 8.85 -9.52
N ILE A 82 15.72 7.76 -9.42
CA ILE A 82 15.66 6.71 -10.45
C ILE A 82 15.13 7.26 -11.77
N GLU A 83 14.06 8.05 -11.76
CA GLU A 83 13.52 8.67 -12.98
C GLU A 83 14.52 9.64 -13.60
N LYS A 84 15.18 10.47 -12.78
CA LYS A 84 16.17 11.43 -13.26
C LYS A 84 17.38 10.73 -13.87
N VAL A 85 17.88 9.67 -13.24
CA VAL A 85 18.99 8.84 -13.77
C VAL A 85 18.57 8.13 -15.05
N THR A 86 17.35 7.61 -15.13
CA THR A 86 16.82 6.95 -16.33
C THR A 86 16.71 7.92 -17.51
N ARG A 87 16.17 9.13 -17.27
CA ARG A 87 16.08 10.18 -18.30
C ARG A 87 17.46 10.66 -18.75
N LEU A 88 18.40 10.82 -17.82
CA LEU A 88 19.78 11.15 -18.14
C LEU A 88 20.43 10.05 -18.98
N ARG A 89 20.23 8.77 -18.65
CA ARG A 89 20.78 7.65 -19.42
C ARG A 89 20.31 7.62 -20.88
N ILE A 90 19.02 7.88 -21.12
CA ILE A 90 18.45 7.94 -22.48
C ILE A 90 19.03 9.13 -23.25
N ALA A 91 19.15 10.29 -22.60
CA ALA A 91 19.74 11.48 -23.20
C ALA A 91 21.24 11.35 -23.50
N SER A 92 21.98 10.54 -22.71
CA SER A 92 23.43 10.32 -22.86
C SER A 92 23.82 9.19 -23.82
N GLY A 93 22.88 8.41 -24.35
CA GLY A 93 23.17 7.33 -25.31
C GLY A 93 24.01 6.15 -24.76
N ILE A 94 24.14 6.00 -23.43
CA ILE A 94 24.97 4.96 -22.83
C ILE A 94 24.18 3.64 -22.79
N GLN A 95 24.53 2.69 -23.68
CA GLN A 95 24.12 1.28 -23.57
C GLN A 95 25.06 0.56 -22.59
N ILE A 96 24.49 -0.07 -21.56
CA ILE A 96 25.24 -1.02 -20.73
C ILE A 96 25.26 -2.35 -21.48
N ASP A 97 26.46 -2.82 -21.82
CA ASP A 97 26.66 -4.16 -22.36
C ASP A 97 26.12 -5.19 -21.37
N GLN A 98 25.07 -5.93 -21.77
CA GLN A 98 24.52 -7.04 -21.01
C GLN A 98 25.41 -8.28 -21.20
N THR A 99 26.67 -8.21 -20.79
CA THR A 99 27.54 -9.38 -20.60
C THR A 99 27.76 -9.65 -19.12
N PHE A 100 26.66 -9.78 -18.38
CA PHE A 100 26.67 -10.55 -17.14
C PHE A 100 25.44 -11.43 -17.01
N THR A 101 25.28 -12.30 -18.01
CA THR A 101 24.61 -13.59 -17.83
C THR A 101 25.66 -14.69 -17.91
N ARG A 102 26.01 -15.20 -16.71
CA ARG A 102 26.47 -16.57 -16.41
C ARG A 102 27.90 -16.97 -16.85
N PRO A 103 28.54 -17.97 -16.20
CA PRO A 103 27.99 -19.24 -15.68
C PRO A 103 27.26 -19.17 -14.33
#